data_AF-A0A510X3P8-F1
#
_entry.id   AF-A0A510X3P8-F1
#
_cell.length_a   1.000
_cell.length_b   1.000
_cell.length_c   1.000
_cell.angle_alpha   90.00
_cell.angle_beta   90.00
_cell.angle_gamma   90.00
#
_symmetry.space_group_name_H-M   'P 1'
#
loop_
_entity.id
_entity.type
_entity.pdbx_description
1 polymer ?
#
loop_
_entity_poly.entity_id
_entity_poly.type
_entity_poly.pdbx_seq_one_letter_code
_entity_poly.pdbx_strand_id
1 'polypeptide(L)' 'MRVACGKWGLGLSIGAFKFDMYLGDLYLRVPNVGELAWNSTGFYWEPVRTDDSGPRGTLDGHGGGTLTT' A
#
# COMPACT_ATOMS: atom_id res chain seq x y z
N MET A 1 11.60 17.19 -0.43
CA MET A 1 12.51 16.22 0.20
C MET A 1 12.63 16.58 1.66
N ARG A 2 12.48 15.62 2.58
CA ARG A 2 12.62 15.80 4.02
C ARG A 2 13.51 14.71 4.57
N VAL A 3 14.49 15.10 5.37
CA VAL A 3 15.36 14.19 6.12
C VAL A 3 15.13 14.47 7.59
N ALA A 4 14.89 13.43 8.38
CA ALA A 4 14.76 13.46 9.82
C ALA A 4 15.82 12.52 10.40
N CYS A 5 16.69 13.03 11.25
CA CYS A 5 17.64 12.22 12.00
C CYS A 5 17.27 12.35 13.47
N GLY A 6 16.85 11.25 14.08
CA GLY A 6 16.49 11.15 15.48
C GLY A 6 17.56 10.41 16.27
N LYS A 7 17.46 10.46 17.59
CA LYS A 7 18.38 9.77 18.52
C LYS A 7 18.52 8.26 18.25
N TRP A 8 17.52 7.65 17.59
CA TRP A 8 17.42 6.21 17.41
C TRP A 8 17.19 5.79 15.95
N GLY A 9 17.31 6.72 14.99
CA GLY A 9 16.99 6.38 13.61
C GLY A 9 17.06 7.53 12.61
N LEU A 10 16.81 7.17 11.35
CA LEU A 10 16.82 8.07 10.21
C LEU A 10 15.56 7.85 9.36
N GLY A 11 14.85 8.95 9.10
CA GLY A 11 13.73 9.04 8.18
C GLY A 11 14.07 9.89 6.97
N LEU A 12 13.80 9.38 5.77
CA LEU A 12 13.96 10.03 4.48
C LEU A 12 12.62 9.99 3.74
N SER A 13 12.11 11.16 3.37
CA SER A 13 10.89 11.29 2.57
C SER A 13 11.15 12.10 1.30
N ILE A 14 10.91 11.49 0.14
CA ILE A 14 11.10 12.08 -1.19
C ILE A 14 9.78 11.94 -1.97
N GLY A 15 8.93 12.97 -1.91
CA GLY A 15 7.61 12.90 -2.54
C GLY A 15 6.74 11.82 -1.89
N ALA A 16 6.31 10.84 -2.67
CA ALA A 16 5.55 9.68 -2.19
C ALA A 16 6.45 8.52 -1.69
N PHE A 17 7.77 8.60 -1.93
CA PHE A 17 8.74 7.65 -1.36
C PHE A 17 9.02 7.99 0.09
N LYS A 18 9.00 6.98 0.97
CA LYS A 18 9.41 7.09 2.36
C LYS A 18 10.33 5.94 2.75
N PHE A 19 11.35 6.24 3.52
CA PHE A 19 12.25 5.27 4.13
C PHE A 19 12.50 5.71 5.56
N ASP A 20 12.16 4.87 6.52
CA ASP A 20 12.25 5.15 7.94
C ASP A 20 12.94 3.96 8.62
N MET A 21 14.11 4.18 9.20
CA MET A 21 14.87 3.16 9.90
C MET A 21 15.07 3.60 11.35
N TYR A 22 14.44 2.89 12.29
CA TYR A 22 14.47 3.20 13.72
C TYR A 22 14.81 1.94 14.50
N LEU A 23 15.95 1.91 15.20
CA LEU A 23 16.32 0.87 16.17
C LEU A 23 15.81 -0.57 15.93
N GLY A 24 16.10 -1.14 14.74
CA GLY A 24 15.70 -2.51 14.38
C GLY A 24 14.36 -2.62 13.65
N ASP A 25 13.64 -1.50 13.51
CA ASP A 25 12.55 -1.29 12.58
C ASP A 25 13.04 -0.66 11.28
N LEU A 26 12.56 -1.19 10.17
CA LEU A 26 12.72 -0.67 8.83
C LEU A 26 11.34 -0.55 8.19
N TYR A 27 10.98 0.66 7.79
CA TYR A 27 9.79 0.94 6.99
C TYR A 27 10.21 1.58 5.68
N LEU A 28 9.69 1.08 4.57
CA LEU A 28 9.99 1.53 3.22
C LEU A 28 8.70 1.55 2.42
N ARG A 29 8.33 2.73 1.92
CA ARG A 29 7.23 2.94 1.00
C ARG A 29 7.76 3.41 -0.34
N VAL A 30 7.51 2.61 -1.37
CA VAL A 30 7.85 2.94 -2.75
C VAL A 30 6.56 3.15 -3.54
N PRO A 31 6.32 4.37 -4.07
CA PRO A 31 5.12 4.64 -4.85
C PRO A 31 5.06 3.72 -6.08
N ASN A 32 3.85 3.24 -6.39
CA ASN A 32 3.58 2.30 -7.50
C ASN A 32 4.22 0.91 -7.37
N VAL A 33 4.88 0.59 -6.24
CA VAL A 33 5.46 -0.74 -6.02
C VAL A 33 4.87 -1.40 -4.78
N GLY A 34 4.95 -0.74 -3.62
CA GLY A 34 4.52 -1.35 -2.37
C GLY A 34 5.03 -0.67 -1.12
N GLU A 35 4.55 -1.17 0.02
CA GLU A 35 4.95 -0.80 1.36
C GLU A 35 5.57 -2.02 2.05
N LEU A 36 6.77 -1.85 2.59
CA LEU A 36 7.55 -2.83 3.32
C LEU A 36 7.71 -2.34 4.75
N ALA A 37 7.40 -3.18 5.72
CA ALA A 37 7.71 -2.95 7.13
C ALA A 37 8.39 -4.19 7.69
N TRP A 38 9.54 -4.02 8.33
CA TRP A 38 10.30 -5.08 8.94
C TRP A 38 10.74 -4.64 10.33
N ASN A 39 10.27 -5.33 11.37
CA ASN A 39 10.74 -5.21 12.74
C ASN A 39 11.33 -6.56 13.20
N SER A 40 12.05 -6.56 14.33
CA SER A 40 12.42 -7.78 15.08
C SER A 40 11.28 -8.80 15.31
N THR A 41 10.02 -8.37 15.29
CA THR A 41 8.81 -9.18 15.53
C THR A 41 8.24 -9.79 14.25
N GLY A 42 8.59 -9.26 13.07
CA GLY A 42 8.04 -9.77 11.82
C GLY A 42 8.30 -8.90 10.58
N PHE A 43 7.95 -9.47 9.43
CA PHE A 43 8.08 -8.87 8.12
C PHE A 43 6.70 -8.73 7.47
N TYR A 44 6.41 -7.54 6.97
CA TYR A 44 5.18 -7.18 6.28
C TYR A 44 5.53 -6.56 4.93
N TRP A 45 4.86 -7.04 3.88
CA TRP A 45 4.99 -6.51 2.52
C TRP A 45 3.61 -6.43 1.89
N GLU A 46 3.23 -5.23 1.49
CA GLU A 46 2.00 -4.96 0.74
C GLU A 46 2.36 -4.36 -0.62
N PRO A 47 2.23 -5.11 -1.72
CA PRO A 47 2.40 -4.54 -3.05
C PRO A 47 1.28 -3.53 -3.32
N VAL A 48 1.61 -2.42 -3.98
CA VAL A 48 0.60 -1.49 -4.48
C VAL A 48 -0.24 -2.25 -5.49
N ARG A 49 -1.50 -2.49 -5.15
CA ARG A 49 -2.48 -2.96 -6.11
C ARG A 49 -2.72 -1.82 -7.08
N THR A 50 -2.14 -1.93 -8.27
CA THR A 50 -2.72 -1.26 -9.43
C THR A 50 -4.07 -1.92 -9.60
N ASP A 51 -5.13 -1.23 -9.22
CA ASP A 51 -6.49 -1.62 -9.56
C ASP A 51 -6.53 -1.57 -11.09
N ASP A 52 -6.23 -2.71 -11.73
CA ASP A 52 -6.52 -2.96 -13.14
C ASP A 52 -8.03 -3.18 -13.25
N SER A 53 -8.81 -2.21 -12.74
CA SER A 53 -10.20 -2.07 -13.12
C SER A 53 -10.20 -1.60 -14.57
N GLY A 54 -10.10 -2.58 -15.46
CA GLY A 54 -10.56 -2.50 -16.83
C GLY A 54 -11.95 -1.85 -16.90
N PRO A 55 -12.37 -1.39 -18.09
CA PRO A 55 -13.52 -0.52 -18.23
C PRO A 55 -14.76 -1.13 -17.56
N ARG A 56 -15.35 -0.34 -16.65
CA ARG A 56 -16.70 -0.47 -16.08
C ARG A 56 -17.51 -1.61 -16.72
N GLY A 57 -17.63 -2.72 -15.99
CA GLY A 57 -18.72 -3.66 -16.21
C GLY A 57 -20.04 -2.97 -15.89
N THR A 58 -20.61 -2.27 -16.87
CA THR A 58 -22.06 -2.05 -16.96
C THR A 58 -22.69 -3.43 -17.08
N LEU A 59 -23.16 -3.98 -15.96
CA LEU A 59 -24.08 -5.12 -15.92
C LEU A 59 -25.29 -4.75 -15.06
N ASP A 60 -25.91 -3.60 -15.36
CA ASP A 60 -27.29 -3.31 -14.97
C ASP A 60 -28.14 -3.42 -16.24
N GLY A 61 -28.51 -4.65 -16.59
CA GLY A 61 -29.27 -4.93 -17.80
C GLY A 61 -29.76 -6.37 -17.89
N HIS A 62 -31.01 -6.57 -17.48
CA HIS A 62 -31.86 -7.73 -17.72
C HIS A 62 -31.53 -9.05 -17.00
N GLY A 63 -32.32 -9.32 -15.95
CA GLY A 63 -32.48 -10.64 -15.34
C GLY A 63 -33.54 -10.70 -14.25
N GLY A 64 -34.64 -9.95 -14.38
CA GLY A 64 -35.79 -10.04 -13.48
C GLY A 64 -36.57 -11.33 -13.74
N GLY A 65 -36.10 -12.44 -13.17
CA GLY A 65 -36.85 -13.69 -13.12
C GLY A 65 -37.90 -13.63 -12.01
N THR A 66 -39.16 -13.42 -12.40
CA THR A 66 -40.35 -13.66 -11.58
C THR A 66 -40.34 -15.10 -11.06
N LEU A 67 -40.34 -15.27 -9.73
CA LEU A 67 -40.66 -16.54 -9.09
C LEU A 67 -42.04 -16.40 -8.44
N THR A 68 -43.04 -16.92 -9.14
CA THR A 68 -44.37 -17.22 -8.62
C THR A 68 -44.32 -18.46 -7.73
N THR A 69 -44.89 -18.38 -6.54
CA THR A 69 -45.49 -19.50 -5.79
C THR A 69 -46.72 -18.97 -5.11
#